data_AF-A0A6P0Z5Z9-F1
#
_entry.id   AF-A0A6P0Z5Z9-F1
#
_cell.length_a   1.000
_cell.length_b   1.000
_cell.length_c   1.000
_cell.angle_alpha   90.00
_cell.angle_beta   90.00
_cell.angle_gamma   90.00
#
_symmetry.space_group_name_H-M   'P 1'
#
loop_
_entity.id
_entity.type
_entity.pdbx_description
1 polymer ?
#
loop_
_entity_poly.entity_id
_entity_poly.type
_entity_poly.pdbx_seq_one_letter_code
_entity_poly.pdbx_strand_id
1 'polypeptide(L)'
;MQLRNASCLRAPCHTLMSGAFFLVALSSCTQPTSIVAFESPSPLTDRTMELTALASFPVSATVWSGGFDATDWSQSWSAKIRGDWGLENTEVITDPTNKFSQVLRVHYPTGSVSPAVFRKYNAPFGGAGFHANLDIEPQNSLRLGYYVRFSEDFDFVKGGKLPGLFGGRVTSGGKIPDGTNGFSTRFMWRKDGEGEVFAYLPNSSDFGTSIGRGSCHFPG
;
A
#
# COMPACT_ATOMS: atom_id res chain seq x y z
N MET A 1 -5.07 8.65 -22.29
CA MET A 1 -4.29 9.19 -21.16
C MET A 1 -3.91 8.03 -20.25
N GLN A 2 -2.63 7.85 -19.93
CA GLN A 2 -2.06 6.58 -19.48
C GLN A 2 -1.93 6.55 -17.94
N LEU A 3 -2.69 5.69 -17.26
CA LEU A 3 -2.53 5.45 -15.82
C LEU A 3 -1.14 4.86 -15.57
N ARG A 4 -0.24 5.66 -15.00
CA ARG A 4 1.11 5.20 -14.61
C ARG A 4 1.02 4.54 -13.23
N ASN A 5 1.44 3.28 -13.13
CA ASN A 5 1.57 2.59 -11.86
C ASN A 5 2.70 3.23 -11.04
N ALA A 6 2.37 3.87 -9.91
CA ALA A 6 3.37 4.23 -8.90
C ALA A 6 3.87 2.92 -8.23
N SER A 7 5.02 2.41 -8.67
CA SER A 7 5.67 1.27 -8.03
C SER A 7 6.69 1.80 -7.02
N CYS A 8 6.32 1.86 -5.74
CA CYS A 8 7.21 2.33 -4.67
C CYS A 8 8.32 1.34 -4.26
N LEU A 9 8.38 0.16 -4.87
CA LEU A 9 9.37 -0.89 -4.55
C LEU A 9 9.90 -1.61 -5.81
N ARG A 10 10.20 -0.88 -6.90
CA ARG A 10 10.98 -1.48 -7.99
C ARG A 10 12.47 -1.20 -7.79
N ALA A 11 13.20 -2.23 -7.35
CA ALA A 11 14.58 -2.39 -7.77
C ALA A 11 14.60 -2.62 -9.31
N PRO A 12 15.59 -2.13 -10.06
CA PRO A 12 15.57 -2.20 -11.51
C PRO A 12 15.81 -3.64 -11.95
N CYS A 13 14.75 -4.33 -12.39
CA CYS A 13 14.87 -5.46 -13.29
C CYS A 13 13.89 -5.25 -14.42
N HIS A 14 14.42 -4.99 -15.61
CA HIS A 14 13.64 -4.79 -16.82
C HIS A 14 13.10 -6.13 -17.30
N THR A 15 11.78 -6.28 -17.39
CA THR A 15 11.15 -7.09 -18.43
C THR A 15 9.76 -6.52 -18.73
N LEU A 16 9.52 -6.24 -20.01
CA LEU A 16 8.21 -5.93 -20.59
C LEU A 16 7.37 -7.20 -20.58
N MET A 17 6.10 -7.10 -20.16
CA MET A 17 5.02 -7.92 -20.69
C MET A 17 3.68 -7.23 -20.43
N SER A 18 2.84 -7.34 -21.45
CA SER A 18 1.57 -6.65 -21.68
C SER A 18 0.42 -7.32 -20.94
N GLY A 19 -0.58 -6.52 -20.56
CA GLY A 19 -1.96 -6.97 -20.28
C GLY A 19 -2.21 -7.54 -18.89
N ALA A 20 -3.01 -6.84 -18.07
CA ALA A 20 -3.87 -7.47 -17.08
C ALA A 20 -5.00 -6.51 -16.67
N PHE A 21 -6.21 -7.05 -16.56
CA PHE A 21 -7.28 -6.49 -15.75
C PHE A 21 -6.83 -6.48 -14.29
N PHE A 22 -7.20 -5.45 -13.52
CA PHE A 22 -6.62 -5.26 -12.20
C PHE A 22 -7.66 -5.08 -11.08
N LEU A 23 -7.45 -5.87 -10.03
CA LEU A 23 -8.17 -5.91 -8.76
C LEU A 23 -7.28 -5.34 -7.64
N VAL A 24 -7.88 -4.99 -6.50
CA VAL A 24 -7.14 -4.95 -5.23
C VAL A 24 -6.76 -6.40 -4.91
N ALA A 25 -5.47 -6.70 -4.71
CA ALA A 25 -5.02 -8.07 -4.50
C ALA A 25 -4.03 -8.15 -3.33
N LEU A 26 -4.19 -9.18 -2.49
CA LEU A 26 -3.25 -9.55 -1.44
C LEU A 26 -2.54 -10.87 -1.77
N SER A 27 -1.21 -10.93 -1.66
CA SER A 27 -0.44 -12.15 -1.99
C SER A 27 0.59 -12.51 -0.91
N SER A 28 0.71 -13.79 -0.52
CA SER A 28 1.66 -14.26 0.52
C SER A 28 2.97 -14.81 -0.06
N CYS A 29 4.13 -14.43 0.49
CA CYS A 29 5.44 -14.97 0.08
C CYS A 29 6.08 -15.78 1.22
N THR A 30 6.35 -17.07 1.01
CA THR A 30 7.24 -17.89 1.84
C THR A 30 8.68 -17.75 1.34
N GLN A 31 9.61 -17.30 2.20
CA GLN A 31 11.04 -17.26 1.86
C GLN A 31 11.68 -18.65 2.04
N PRO A 32 12.59 -19.07 1.13
CA PRO A 32 13.51 -20.17 1.43
C PRO A 32 14.66 -19.65 2.31
N THR A 33 14.86 -20.27 3.47
CA THR A 33 16.08 -20.14 4.25
C THR A 33 17.21 -20.91 3.59
N SER A 34 18.28 -20.23 3.16
CA SER A 34 19.60 -20.87 3.05
C SER A 34 20.68 -19.81 3.28
N ILE A 35 21.31 -19.91 4.45
CA ILE A 35 22.61 -19.30 4.72
C ILE A 35 23.64 -20.15 3.99
N VAL A 36 24.36 -19.57 3.03
CA VAL A 36 25.60 -20.16 2.50
C VAL A 36 26.71 -19.15 2.72
N ALA A 37 27.72 -19.56 3.48
CA ALA A 37 28.91 -18.79 3.80
C ALA A 37 29.71 -18.50 2.52
N PHE A 38 30.21 -17.27 2.39
CA PHE A 38 31.14 -16.88 1.33
C PHE A 38 32.58 -17.20 1.78
N GLU A 39 33.14 -18.29 1.25
CA GLU A 39 34.59 -18.42 1.12
C GLU A 39 35.02 -17.96 -0.28
N SER A 40 36.13 -17.21 -0.32
CA SER A 40 36.68 -16.51 -1.49
C SER A 40 37.38 -17.47 -2.47
N PRO A 41 37.16 -17.40 -3.79
CA PRO A 41 37.95 -18.17 -4.76
C PRO A 41 38.93 -17.31 -5.59
N SER A 42 40.02 -17.95 -6.03
CA SER A 42 40.96 -17.55 -7.10
C SER A 42 41.11 -18.76 -8.07
N PRO A 43 41.62 -18.63 -9.32
CA PRO A 43 40.75 -18.76 -10.49
C PRO A 43 40.96 -20.03 -11.34
N LEU A 44 39.85 -20.38 -12.02
CA LEU A 44 39.71 -21.00 -13.35
C LEU A 44 40.21 -22.44 -13.56
N THR A 45 39.27 -23.38 -13.73
CA THR A 45 39.26 -24.22 -14.95
C THR A 45 37.82 -24.61 -15.32
N ASP A 46 37.58 -24.46 -16.62
CA ASP A 46 36.45 -24.85 -17.47
C ASP A 46 35.61 -26.06 -16.99
N ARG A 47 34.32 -25.82 -16.74
CA ARG A 47 33.24 -26.82 -16.87
C ARG A 47 31.99 -26.14 -17.40
N THR A 48 31.66 -26.44 -18.64
CA THR A 48 30.32 -26.40 -19.22
C THR A 48 29.29 -26.98 -18.23
N MET A 49 28.36 -26.16 -17.75
CA MET A 49 27.07 -26.62 -17.26
C MET A 49 25.96 -25.83 -17.93
N GLU A 50 25.08 -26.62 -18.53
CA GLU A 50 23.90 -26.28 -19.29
C GLU A 50 22.81 -25.76 -18.35
N LEU A 51 22.25 -24.61 -18.74
CA LEU A 51 20.85 -24.17 -18.66
C LEU A 51 20.00 -24.35 -17.38
N THR A 52 19.25 -23.28 -17.11
CA THR A 52 17.91 -23.26 -16.49
C THR A 52 17.80 -23.51 -14.99
N ALA A 53 17.93 -22.42 -14.24
CA ALA A 53 16.94 -22.09 -13.21
C ALA A 53 16.77 -20.57 -13.18
N LEU A 54 15.93 -20.03 -14.08
CA LEU A 54 15.26 -18.78 -13.72
C LEU A 54 14.48 -19.12 -12.44
N ALA A 55 14.90 -18.56 -11.32
CA ALA A 55 14.16 -18.65 -10.07
C ALA A 55 12.76 -18.11 -10.35
N SER A 56 11.83 -19.02 -10.68
CA SER A 56 10.41 -18.72 -10.71
C SER A 56 10.06 -18.46 -9.27
N PHE A 57 10.05 -17.18 -8.87
CA PHE A 57 9.43 -16.79 -7.63
C PHE A 57 8.05 -17.45 -7.61
N PRO A 58 7.68 -18.18 -6.55
CA PRO A 58 6.34 -18.75 -6.47
C PRO A 58 5.38 -17.58 -6.66
N VAL A 59 4.52 -17.68 -7.66
CA VAL A 59 3.46 -16.71 -7.87
C VAL A 59 2.62 -16.77 -6.61
N SER A 60 2.80 -15.78 -5.74
CA SER A 60 2.04 -15.67 -4.51
C SER A 60 0.56 -15.69 -4.86
N ALA A 61 -0.14 -16.74 -4.44
CA ALA A 61 -1.56 -16.88 -4.69
C ALA A 61 -2.30 -15.66 -4.13
N THR A 62 -3.25 -15.13 -4.89
CA THR A 62 -4.15 -14.09 -4.40
C THR A 62 -5.03 -14.70 -3.31
N VAL A 63 -4.81 -14.29 -2.06
CA VAL A 63 -5.58 -14.79 -0.91
C VAL A 63 -6.88 -14.02 -0.73
N TRP A 64 -6.96 -12.82 -1.29
CA TRP A 64 -8.17 -12.01 -1.30
C TRP A 64 -8.10 -10.96 -2.41
N SER A 65 -9.26 -10.68 -3.01
CA SER A 65 -9.43 -9.54 -3.89
C SER A 65 -10.82 -8.93 -3.81
N GLY A 66 -10.92 -7.63 -4.04
CA GLY A 66 -12.19 -6.90 -3.99
C GLY A 66 -12.20 -5.69 -4.92
N GLY A 67 -13.41 -5.15 -5.11
CA GLY A 67 -13.69 -3.94 -5.87
C GLY A 67 -14.85 -3.16 -5.25
N PHE A 68 -15.33 -2.15 -5.96
CA PHE A 68 -16.39 -1.25 -5.49
C PHE A 68 -17.70 -1.42 -6.27
N ASP A 69 -17.84 -2.51 -7.02
CA ASP A 69 -19.03 -2.75 -7.85
C ASP A 69 -20.27 -3.12 -7.04
N ALA A 70 -20.08 -3.65 -5.83
CA ALA A 70 -21.14 -3.97 -4.89
C ALA A 70 -21.62 -2.72 -4.15
N THR A 71 -22.93 -2.59 -4.00
CA THR A 71 -23.57 -1.47 -3.27
C THR A 71 -23.21 -1.44 -1.78
N ASP A 72 -22.71 -2.54 -1.23
CA ASP A 72 -22.35 -2.77 0.16
C ASP A 72 -20.86 -3.14 0.33
N TRP A 73 -19.96 -2.61 -0.52
CA TRP A 73 -18.53 -2.90 -0.46
C TRP A 73 -17.93 -2.77 0.96
N SER A 74 -18.40 -1.81 1.76
CA SER A 74 -17.92 -1.60 3.13
C SER A 74 -18.33 -2.73 4.07
N GLN A 75 -19.50 -3.33 3.87
CA GLN A 75 -19.96 -4.51 4.60
C GLN A 75 -19.19 -5.75 4.17
N SER A 76 -19.00 -5.96 2.86
CA SER A 76 -18.24 -7.11 2.35
C SER A 76 -16.76 -7.10 2.73
N TRP A 77 -16.19 -5.91 3.00
CA TRP A 77 -14.82 -5.77 3.49
C TRP A 77 -14.74 -5.80 5.02
N SER A 78 -15.88 -6.02 5.69
CA SER A 78 -16.05 -5.87 7.14
C SER A 78 -15.36 -4.61 7.66
N ALA A 79 -15.56 -3.48 6.96
CA ALA A 79 -14.98 -2.21 7.34
C ALA A 79 -15.52 -1.85 8.73
N LYS A 80 -14.65 -1.92 9.75
CA LYS A 80 -15.08 -1.77 11.14
C LYS A 80 -15.59 -0.35 11.37
N ILE A 81 -16.87 -0.25 11.74
CA ILE A 81 -17.57 0.99 12.16
C ILE A 81 -17.04 1.51 13.53
N ARG A 82 -16.06 0.83 14.14
CA ARG A 82 -15.43 1.29 15.38
C ARG A 82 -14.03 1.80 15.08
N GLY A 83 -13.92 3.13 14.99
CA GLY A 83 -12.66 3.84 14.75
C GLY A 83 -12.41 4.16 13.28
N ASP A 84 -13.36 3.88 12.41
CA ASP A 84 -13.50 4.52 11.11
C ASP A 84 -13.87 6.01 11.26
N TRP A 85 -13.69 6.74 10.17
CA TRP A 85 -14.01 8.15 10.08
C TRP A 85 -14.07 8.58 8.62
N GLY A 86 -14.88 9.60 8.33
CA GLY A 86 -14.88 10.27 7.03
C GLY A 86 -15.46 9.40 5.90
N LEU A 87 -16.23 8.36 6.21
CA LEU A 87 -16.92 7.56 5.19
C LEU A 87 -17.96 8.39 4.44
N GLU A 88 -18.50 9.43 5.07
CA GLU A 88 -19.34 10.46 4.44
C GLU A 88 -18.60 11.27 3.36
N ASN A 89 -17.26 11.29 3.37
CA ASN A 89 -16.45 11.89 2.31
C ASN A 89 -16.12 10.90 1.19
N THR A 90 -16.79 9.74 1.14
CA THR A 90 -16.56 8.74 0.11
C THR A 90 -17.79 8.57 -0.78
N GLU A 91 -17.55 8.38 -2.07
CA GLU A 91 -18.58 8.19 -3.08
C GLU A 91 -18.12 7.09 -4.04
N VAL A 92 -18.98 6.10 -4.28
CA VAL A 92 -18.73 5.14 -5.36
C VAL A 92 -19.26 5.75 -6.66
N ILE A 93 -18.38 5.87 -7.66
CA ILE A 93 -18.70 6.44 -8.96
C ILE A 93 -18.31 5.49 -10.08
N THR A 94 -18.90 5.70 -11.27
CA THR A 94 -18.35 5.12 -12.50
C THR A 94 -16.94 5.66 -12.75
N ASP A 95 -16.01 4.79 -13.13
CA ASP A 95 -14.63 5.20 -13.42
C ASP A 95 -14.59 6.17 -14.60
N PRO A 96 -14.15 7.43 -14.41
CA PRO A 96 -14.07 8.39 -15.51
C PRO A 96 -13.04 8.01 -16.59
N THR A 97 -12.16 7.04 -16.30
CA THR A 97 -11.16 6.54 -17.27
C THR A 97 -11.61 5.30 -18.02
N ASN A 98 -12.78 4.74 -17.70
CA ASN A 98 -13.31 3.48 -18.23
C ASN A 98 -12.36 2.27 -18.05
N LYS A 99 -11.41 2.32 -17.10
CA LYS A 99 -10.53 1.18 -16.81
C LYS A 99 -11.20 0.18 -15.88
N PHE A 100 -12.05 0.66 -14.99
CA PHE A 100 -12.88 -0.11 -14.06
C PHE A 100 -14.35 0.25 -14.26
N SER A 101 -15.27 -0.58 -13.81
CA SER A 101 -16.71 -0.25 -13.82
C SER A 101 -17.02 0.80 -12.75
N GLN A 102 -16.54 0.59 -11.53
CA GLN A 102 -16.72 1.50 -10.40
C GLN A 102 -15.41 1.72 -9.64
N VAL A 103 -15.27 2.90 -9.05
CA VAL A 103 -14.15 3.29 -8.18
C VAL A 103 -14.67 4.04 -6.96
N LEU A 104 -13.94 3.92 -5.84
CA LEU A 104 -14.18 4.74 -4.67
C LEU A 104 -13.48 6.09 -4.81
N ARG A 105 -14.25 7.16 -4.94
CA ARG A 105 -13.79 8.53 -4.83
C ARG A 105 -13.74 8.94 -3.36
N VAL A 106 -12.66 9.60 -2.96
CA VAL A 106 -12.49 10.15 -1.61
C VAL A 106 -12.31 11.67 -1.72
N HIS A 107 -13.17 12.42 -1.04
CA HIS A 107 -13.18 13.88 -1.08
C HIS A 107 -12.27 14.47 0.00
N TYR A 108 -11.50 15.48 -0.40
CA TYR A 108 -10.68 16.31 0.47
C TYR A 108 -11.12 17.77 0.32
N PRO A 109 -12.16 18.23 1.03
CA PRO A 109 -12.62 19.62 0.94
C PRO A 109 -11.49 20.62 1.21
N THR A 110 -11.56 21.81 0.61
CA THR A 110 -10.54 22.85 0.81
C THR A 110 -10.40 23.19 2.30
N GLY A 111 -9.17 23.25 2.79
CA GLY A 111 -8.87 23.53 4.19
C GLY A 111 -9.17 22.36 5.16
N SER A 112 -9.58 21.20 4.64
CA SER A 112 -9.84 20.04 5.47
C SER A 112 -8.57 19.43 6.05
N VAL A 113 -8.71 18.76 7.19
CA VAL A 113 -7.58 18.25 7.96
C VAL A 113 -7.81 16.84 8.48
N SER A 114 -6.73 16.19 8.89
CA SER A 114 -6.77 14.87 9.53
C SER A 114 -7.57 14.87 10.85
N PRO A 115 -8.02 13.70 11.33
CA PRO A 115 -8.86 13.62 12.55
C PRO A 115 -8.23 14.22 13.79
N ALA A 116 -6.89 14.13 13.91
CA ALA A 116 -6.17 14.66 15.05
C ALA A 116 -6.21 16.19 15.09
N VAL A 117 -6.19 16.84 13.92
CA VAL A 117 -6.21 18.30 13.77
C VAL A 117 -7.64 18.81 13.85
N PHE A 118 -8.60 18.11 13.23
CA PHE A 118 -10.03 18.40 13.34
C PHE A 118 -10.46 18.56 14.80
N ARG A 119 -10.16 17.54 15.63
CA ARG A 119 -10.50 17.54 17.06
C ARG A 119 -9.86 18.67 17.85
N LYS A 120 -8.73 19.21 17.38
CA LYS A 120 -7.99 20.26 18.08
C LYS A 120 -8.41 21.67 17.66
N TYR A 121 -8.79 21.86 16.41
CA TYR A 121 -8.97 23.21 15.83
C TYR A 121 -10.34 23.43 15.16
N ASN A 122 -11.25 22.46 15.18
CA ASN A 122 -12.59 22.54 14.58
C ASN A 122 -12.58 22.98 13.09
N ALA A 123 -11.53 22.60 12.35
CA ALA A 123 -11.43 22.82 10.90
C ALA A 123 -12.31 21.81 10.14
N PRO A 124 -12.59 21.99 8.84
CA PRO A 124 -13.31 20.99 8.04
C PRO A 124 -12.62 19.62 8.07
N PHE A 125 -13.40 18.56 8.00
CA PHE A 125 -12.90 17.20 7.98
C PHE A 125 -12.84 16.65 6.56
N GLY A 126 -11.80 15.88 6.22
CA GLY A 126 -11.59 15.42 4.85
C GLY A 126 -10.85 14.10 4.79
N GLY A 127 -11.02 13.40 3.67
CA GLY A 127 -10.57 12.04 3.50
C GLY A 127 -11.43 11.03 4.27
N ALA A 128 -10.97 9.78 4.27
CA ALA A 128 -11.58 8.68 4.99
C ALA A 128 -10.52 7.74 5.55
N GLY A 129 -10.89 6.97 6.58
CA GLY A 129 -10.06 5.87 7.07
C GLY A 129 -10.90 4.84 7.80
N PHE A 130 -10.59 3.57 7.58
CA PHE A 130 -11.24 2.43 8.21
C PHE A 130 -10.26 1.25 8.28
N HIS A 131 -10.57 0.26 9.11
CA HIS A 131 -9.88 -1.04 9.10
C HIS A 131 -10.79 -2.07 8.45
N ALA A 132 -10.30 -2.76 7.43
CA ALA A 132 -10.99 -3.86 6.80
C ALA A 132 -10.58 -5.19 7.46
N ASN A 133 -11.56 -6.04 7.77
CA ASN A 133 -11.30 -7.44 8.12
C ASN A 133 -11.73 -8.30 6.93
N LEU A 134 -10.75 -8.81 6.19
CA LEU A 134 -10.98 -9.47 4.91
C LEU A 134 -11.07 -11.00 5.06
N ASP A 135 -11.23 -11.48 6.29
CA ASP A 135 -11.27 -12.90 6.67
C ASP A 135 -10.10 -13.71 6.08
N ILE A 136 -8.93 -13.06 6.04
CA ILE A 136 -7.67 -13.68 5.62
C ILE A 136 -7.05 -14.34 6.85
N GLU A 137 -6.82 -15.65 6.76
CA GLU A 137 -6.09 -16.41 7.77
C GLU A 137 -4.71 -15.78 8.04
N PRO A 138 -4.18 -15.83 9.29
CA PRO A 138 -2.91 -15.22 9.64
C PRO A 138 -1.79 -15.58 8.66
N GLN A 139 -1.13 -14.55 8.11
CA GLN A 139 -0.03 -14.70 7.17
C GLN A 139 1.26 -14.11 7.74
N ASN A 140 2.39 -14.77 7.48
CA ASN A 140 3.71 -14.22 7.79
C ASN A 140 4.16 -13.15 6.77
N SER A 141 3.56 -13.14 5.58
CA SER A 141 3.87 -12.20 4.52
C SER A 141 2.63 -11.91 3.71
N LEU A 142 2.41 -10.64 3.38
CA LEU A 142 1.33 -10.18 2.51
C LEU A 142 1.83 -9.03 1.65
N ARG A 143 1.43 -9.03 0.39
CA ARG A 143 1.63 -7.96 -0.56
C ARG A 143 0.31 -7.32 -0.91
N LEU A 144 0.10 -6.07 -0.54
CA LEU A 144 -1.05 -5.27 -0.95
C LEU A 144 -0.80 -4.60 -2.30
N GLY A 145 -1.73 -4.75 -3.25
CA GLY A 145 -1.79 -3.99 -4.49
C GLY A 145 -3.16 -3.34 -4.68
N TYR A 146 -3.18 -2.09 -5.12
CA TYR A 146 -4.39 -1.35 -5.52
C TYR A 146 -4.04 -0.25 -6.52
N TYR A 147 -5.07 0.28 -7.18
CA TYR A 147 -4.95 1.45 -8.06
C TYR A 147 -5.32 2.71 -7.29
N VAL A 148 -4.52 3.75 -7.46
CA VAL A 148 -4.81 5.09 -6.94
C VAL A 148 -4.66 6.09 -8.07
N ARG A 149 -5.58 7.06 -8.11
CA ARG A 149 -5.53 8.20 -9.03
C ARG A 149 -5.74 9.46 -8.21
N PHE A 150 -4.85 10.43 -8.39
CA PHE A 150 -5.08 11.80 -7.95
C PHE A 150 -5.78 12.56 -9.07
N SER A 151 -6.70 13.48 -8.73
CA SER A 151 -7.29 14.37 -9.72
C SER A 151 -6.22 15.28 -10.30
N GLU A 152 -6.42 15.80 -11.51
CA GLU A 152 -5.41 16.64 -12.20
C GLU A 152 -5.17 17.97 -11.46
N ASP A 153 -6.13 18.38 -10.64
CA ASP A 153 -6.11 19.55 -9.78
C ASP A 153 -5.75 19.22 -8.32
N PHE A 154 -5.29 17.99 -8.04
CA PHE A 154 -4.96 17.59 -6.68
C PHE A 154 -3.73 18.31 -6.16
N ASP A 155 -3.91 19.17 -5.16
CA ASP A 155 -2.80 19.79 -4.44
C ASP A 155 -2.24 18.84 -3.36
N PHE A 156 -1.05 18.30 -3.61
CA PHE A 156 -0.36 17.41 -2.67
C PHE A 156 0.01 18.08 -1.34
N VAL A 157 0.03 19.42 -1.28
CA VAL A 157 0.36 20.23 -0.10
C VAL A 157 1.60 19.70 0.65
N LYS A 158 1.45 19.32 1.92
CA LYS A 158 2.51 18.74 2.77
C LYS A 158 2.52 17.21 2.77
N GLY A 159 1.55 16.58 2.09
CA GLY A 159 1.36 15.14 2.09
C GLY A 159 0.10 14.64 2.78
N GLY A 160 -0.12 13.33 2.68
CA GLY A 160 -1.26 12.63 3.27
C GLY A 160 -1.10 11.12 3.20
N LYS A 161 -2.13 10.38 3.64
CA LYS A 161 -2.06 8.93 3.89
C LYS A 161 -2.84 8.14 2.86
N LEU A 162 -2.25 7.01 2.45
CA LEU A 162 -2.87 6.02 1.59
C LEU A 162 -3.07 4.69 2.33
N PRO A 163 -3.96 3.80 1.84
CA PRO A 163 -4.18 2.48 2.41
C PRO A 163 -2.91 1.64 2.52
N GLY A 164 -2.86 0.77 3.52
CA GLY A 164 -1.70 -0.06 3.84
C GLY A 164 -2.07 -1.26 4.69
N LEU A 165 -1.05 -2.07 5.00
CA LEU A 165 -1.21 -3.26 5.84
C LEU A 165 -1.00 -2.93 7.31
N PHE A 166 -1.55 -3.77 8.17
CA PHE A 166 -1.23 -3.82 9.59
C PHE A 166 -1.25 -5.28 10.05
N GLY A 167 -0.57 -5.56 11.16
CA GLY A 167 -0.55 -6.87 11.80
C GLY A 167 -0.55 -6.75 13.32
N GLY A 168 -1.10 -7.75 14.01
CA GLY A 168 -1.31 -7.70 15.46
C GLY A 168 -2.26 -6.56 15.84
N ARG A 169 -1.91 -5.81 16.90
CA ARG A 169 -2.63 -4.60 17.29
C ARG A 169 -2.31 -3.46 16.33
N VAL A 170 -3.35 -2.78 15.84
CA VAL A 170 -3.20 -1.57 15.02
C VAL A 170 -2.39 -0.51 15.77
N THR A 171 -1.24 -0.11 15.21
CA THR A 171 -0.39 0.97 15.72
C THR A 171 -0.44 2.20 14.81
N SER A 172 -0.83 3.35 15.36
CA SER A 172 -0.89 4.62 14.63
C SER A 172 -1.01 5.82 15.59
N GLY A 173 -0.89 7.04 15.05
CA GLY A 173 -1.17 8.27 15.81
C GLY A 173 -0.22 8.49 16.99
N GLY A 174 1.04 8.12 16.82
CA GLY A 174 2.08 8.22 17.86
C GLY A 174 2.17 7.02 18.81
N LYS A 175 1.35 5.98 18.60
CA LYS A 175 1.47 4.73 19.36
C LYS A 175 2.53 3.84 18.73
N ILE A 176 3.75 3.88 19.24
CA ILE A 176 4.88 3.09 18.77
C ILE A 176 4.75 1.63 19.23
N PRO A 177 4.89 0.63 18.33
CA PRO A 177 4.90 -0.77 18.73
C PRO A 177 6.18 -1.14 19.49
N ASP A 178 6.15 -2.20 20.29
CA ASP A 178 7.31 -2.69 21.06
C ASP A 178 8.04 -3.88 20.40
N GLY A 179 7.56 -4.29 19.21
CA GLY A 179 8.06 -5.47 18.49
C GLY A 179 7.31 -6.76 18.77
N THR A 180 6.42 -6.77 19.76
CA THR A 180 5.59 -7.93 20.12
C THR A 180 4.10 -7.68 19.91
N ASN A 181 3.68 -6.41 19.91
CA ASN A 181 2.27 -6.05 19.91
C ASN A 181 1.64 -5.80 18.52
N GLY A 182 2.41 -5.40 17.50
CA GLY A 182 1.90 -5.17 16.15
C GLY A 182 2.73 -4.21 15.30
N PHE A 183 2.24 -3.86 14.12
CA PHE A 183 2.86 -2.89 13.20
C PHE A 183 1.82 -2.32 12.23
N SER A 184 2.17 -1.23 11.54
CA SER A 184 1.44 -0.78 10.34
C SER A 184 2.39 -0.29 9.26
N THR A 185 2.05 -0.52 8.00
CA THR A 185 2.80 -0.10 6.80
C THR A 185 1.85 0.56 5.80
N ARG A 186 1.70 1.88 5.94
CA ARG A 186 0.90 2.68 4.99
C ARG A 186 1.80 3.29 3.94
N PHE A 187 1.21 3.66 2.81
CA PHE A 187 1.86 4.59 1.90
C PHE A 187 1.49 6.03 2.29
N MET A 188 2.37 6.97 1.99
CA MET A 188 2.05 8.39 2.06
C MET A 188 2.46 9.06 0.75
N TRP A 189 1.66 10.05 0.34
CA TRP A 189 2.15 11.08 -0.58
C TRP A 189 2.76 12.22 0.24
N ARG A 190 3.68 12.93 -0.38
CA ARG A 190 4.36 14.12 0.12
C ARG A 190 4.22 15.23 -0.91
N LYS A 191 4.88 16.35 -0.62
CA LYS A 191 4.95 17.49 -1.52
C LYS A 191 5.40 17.02 -2.92
N ASP A 192 4.86 17.68 -3.94
CA ASP A 192 5.20 17.47 -5.35
C ASP A 192 4.85 16.06 -5.88
N GLY A 193 4.17 15.22 -5.09
CA GLY A 193 3.80 13.87 -5.48
C GLY A 193 4.79 12.79 -5.02
N GLU A 194 5.83 13.13 -4.24
CA GLU A 194 6.74 12.12 -3.70
C GLU A 194 6.00 11.05 -2.88
N GLY A 195 6.29 9.79 -3.14
CA GLY A 195 5.76 8.67 -2.37
C GLY A 195 6.75 8.15 -1.33
N GLU A 196 6.24 7.59 -0.24
CA GLU A 196 7.01 6.87 0.77
C GLU A 196 6.20 5.71 1.36
N VAL A 197 6.89 4.73 1.95
CA VAL A 197 6.28 3.85 2.95
C VAL A 197 6.41 4.55 4.31
N PHE A 198 5.30 4.68 5.01
CA PHE A 198 5.20 5.22 6.36
C PHE A 198 4.82 4.11 7.34
N ALA A 199 5.82 3.59 8.04
CA ALA A 199 5.70 2.40 8.86
C ALA A 199 5.80 2.71 10.36
N TYR A 200 4.92 2.14 11.18
CA TYR A 200 5.10 2.11 12.63
C TYR A 200 5.84 0.83 12.99
N LEU A 201 7.11 0.99 13.39
CA LEU A 201 8.05 -0.09 13.72
C LEU A 201 8.59 0.10 15.14
N PRO A 202 9.21 -0.93 15.74
CA PRO A 202 9.68 -0.85 17.13
C PRO A 202 10.76 0.22 17.38
N ASN A 203 11.47 0.61 16.32
CA ASN A 203 12.49 1.66 16.34
C ASN A 203 11.98 3.02 15.85
N SER A 204 10.67 3.17 15.62
CA SER A 204 10.07 4.47 15.34
C SER A 204 10.18 5.37 16.58
N SER A 205 10.36 6.68 16.38
CA SER A 205 10.52 7.64 17.47
C SER A 205 9.17 8.14 18.00
N ASP A 206 8.65 9.25 17.48
CA ASP A 206 7.39 9.86 17.93
C ASP A 206 6.21 9.50 17.03
N PHE A 207 6.49 9.20 15.77
CA PHE A 207 5.53 8.80 14.74
C PHE A 207 6.14 7.71 13.87
N GLY A 208 5.42 7.31 12.81
CA GLY A 208 5.93 6.34 11.86
C GLY A 208 7.26 6.78 11.21
N THR A 209 8.05 5.79 10.84
CA THR A 209 9.29 5.93 10.09
C THR A 209 8.98 6.09 8.61
N SER A 210 9.57 7.11 7.98
CA SER A 210 9.53 7.30 6.53
C SER A 210 10.61 6.45 5.87
N ILE A 211 10.22 5.59 4.93
CA ILE A 211 11.11 4.67 4.21
C ILE A 211 10.96 4.94 2.71
N GLY A 212 12.08 5.22 2.04
CA GLY A 212 12.12 5.39 0.58
C GLY A 212 11.38 6.61 0.04
N ARG A 213 11.29 7.71 0.80
CA ARG A 213 10.68 8.96 0.32
C ARG A 213 11.34 9.41 -0.98
N GLY A 214 10.52 9.74 -1.97
CA GLY A 214 10.97 10.22 -3.27
C GLY A 214 11.50 9.12 -4.19
N SER A 215 11.63 7.88 -3.71
CA SER A 215 11.98 6.73 -4.57
C SER A 215 10.83 6.33 -5.52
N CYS A 216 9.62 6.83 -5.27
CA CYS A 216 8.50 6.82 -6.20
C CYS A 216 7.82 8.19 -6.23
N HIS A 217 7.05 8.42 -7.30
CA HIS A 217 6.29 9.64 -7.49
C HIS A 217 4.89 9.31 -8.00
N PHE A 218 3.89 9.97 -7.44
CA PHE A 218 2.55 10.03 -7.97
C PHE A 218 2.48 11.17 -8.99
N PRO A 219 1.89 10.93 -10.17
CA PRO A 219 1.69 12.00 -11.13
C PRO A 219 0.67 13.01 -10.58
N GLY A 220 0.97 14.29 -10.76
CA GLY A 220 -0.02 15.36 -10.75
C GLY A 220 -0.82 15.39 -12.05
#